data_AF-A0A354TTB1-F1
#
_entry.id   AF-A0A354TTB1-F1
#
_cell.length_a   1.000
_cell.length_b   1.000
_cell.length_c   1.000
_cell.angle_alpha   90.00
_cell.angle_beta   90.00
_cell.angle_gamma   90.00
#
_symmetry.space_group_name_H-M   'P 1'
#
loop_
_entity.id
_entity.type
_entity.pdbx_description
1 polymer ?
#
loop_
_entity_poly.entity_id
_entity_poly.type
_entity_poly.pdbx_seq_one_letter_code
_entity_poly.pdbx_strand_id
1 'polypeptide(L)' 'VSLLAVSKRQSIAKIREAAAAGVVNIGENYLQEALGKKQELADIPQLVWHFIGPIQSNKTRGIAETFDWVH' A
#
# COMPACT_ATOMS: atom_id res chain seq x y z
N VAL A 1 -2.02 -6.50 18.05
CA VAL A 1 -1.34 -5.26 17.65
C VAL A 1 -0.50 -5.60 16.43
N SER A 2 -0.66 -4.88 15.31
CA SER A 2 0.05 -5.14 14.05
C SER A 2 0.80 -3.88 13.61
N LEU A 3 2.03 -4.03 13.12
CA LEU A 3 2.82 -2.91 12.59
C LEU A 3 2.36 -2.58 11.17
N LEU A 4 1.97 -1.32 10.93
CA LEU A 4 1.61 -0.78 9.63
C LEU A 4 2.60 0.33 9.24
N ALA A 5 3.38 0.11 8.18
CA ALA A 5 4.31 1.11 7.69
C ALA A 5 3.60 2.05 6.71
N VAL A 6 3.53 3.35 7.06
CA VAL A 6 2.94 4.37 6.18
C VAL A 6 3.96 4.77 5.12
N SER A 7 3.72 4.40 3.87
CA SER A 7 4.67 4.53 2.76
C SER A 7 4.40 5.72 1.84
N LYS A 8 3.44 6.59 2.16
CA LYS A 8 3.16 7.81 1.39
C LYS A 8 4.45 8.62 1.18
N ARG A 9 4.75 8.99 -0.07
CA ARG A 9 5.97 9.70 -0.47
C ARG A 9 7.30 8.98 -0.19
N GLN A 10 7.28 7.69 0.13
CA GLN A 10 8.49 6.87 0.19
C GLN A 10 8.78 6.23 -1.17
N SER A 11 10.07 6.07 -1.49
CA SER A 11 10.51 5.41 -2.71
C SER A 11 10.26 3.89 -2.64
N ILE A 12 10.15 3.25 -3.82
CA ILE A 12 10.06 1.79 -3.95
C ILE A 12 11.21 1.10 -3.20
N ALA A 13 12.43 1.61 -3.34
CA ALA A 13 13.61 1.05 -2.68
C ALA A 13 13.43 0.94 -1.15
N LYS A 14 12.92 1.98 -0.49
CA LYS A 14 12.65 1.95 0.95
C LYS A 14 11.56 0.93 1.32
N ILE A 15 10.54 0.77 0.48
CA ILE A 15 9.49 -0.22 0.71
C ILE A 15 10.08 -1.64 0.57
N ARG A 16 10.99 -1.87 -0.39
CA ARG A 16 11.72 -3.14 -0.54
C ARG A 16 12.62 -3.42 0.67
N GLU A 17 13.32 -2.41 1.17
CA GLU A 17 14.12 -2.53 2.40
C GLU A 17 13.25 -2.90 3.61
N ALA A 18 12.10 -2.24 3.77
CA ALA A 18 11.15 -2.56 4.82
C ALA A 18 10.61 -4.00 4.68
N ALA A 19 10.28 -4.42 3.46
CA ALA A 19 9.85 -5.78 3.16
C ALA A 19 10.92 -6.82 3.50
N ALA A 20 12.18 -6.54 3.15
CA ALA A 20 13.33 -7.36 3.50
C ALA A 20 13.57 -7.43 5.02
N ALA A 21 13.22 -6.38 5.75
CA ALA A 21 13.22 -6.34 7.21
C ALA A 21 11.99 -7.02 7.85
N GLY A 22 11.10 -7.62 7.05
CA GLY A 22 9.92 -8.36 7.53
C GLY A 22 8.65 -7.53 7.68
N VAL A 23 8.64 -6.26 7.25
CA VAL A 23 7.44 -5.43 7.23
C VAL A 23 6.57 -5.82 6.05
N VAL A 24 5.38 -6.36 6.35
CA VAL A 24 4.44 -6.82 5.32
C VAL A 24 3.23 -5.91 5.12
N ASN A 25 2.81 -5.15 6.14
CA ASN A 25 1.65 -4.26 6.01
C ASN A 25 2.10 -2.85 5.60
N ILE A 26 1.59 -2.40 4.45
CA ILE A 26 1.93 -1.12 3.81
C ILE A 26 0.69 -0.24 3.71
N GLY A 27 0.77 0.99 4.23
CA GLY A 27 -0.32 1.95 4.27
C GLY A 27 -0.14 3.08 3.25
N GLU A 28 -1.13 3.28 2.38
CA GLU A 28 -1.15 4.34 1.36
C GLU A 28 -2.39 5.24 1.46
N ASN A 29 -2.20 6.52 1.11
CA ASN A 29 -3.27 7.52 1.15
C ASN A 29 -3.89 7.80 -0.23
N TYR A 30 -3.18 7.46 -1.31
CA TYR A 30 -3.57 7.81 -2.67
C TYR A 30 -3.60 6.57 -3.55
N LEU A 31 -4.77 6.28 -4.15
CA LEU A 31 -4.98 5.12 -5.02
C LEU A 31 -3.98 5.05 -6.17
N GLN A 32 -3.73 6.17 -6.88
CA GLN A 32 -2.83 6.18 -8.03
C GLN A 32 -1.37 5.90 -7.64
N GLU A 33 -0.91 6.45 -6.51
CA GLU A 33 0.44 6.19 -6.00
C GLU A 33 0.57 4.71 -5.61
N ALA A 34 -0.45 4.15 -4.94
CA ALA A 34 -0.47 2.74 -4.56
C ALA A 34 -0.49 1.80 -5.76
N LEU A 35 -1.24 2.10 -6.82
CA LEU A 35 -1.27 1.29 -8.04
C LEU A 35 0.12 1.17 -8.67
N GLY A 36 0.83 2.29 -8.83
CA GLY A 36 2.20 2.29 -9.35
C GLY A 36 3.14 1.48 -8.46
N LYS A 37 3.06 1.66 -7.14
CA LYS A 37 3.90 0.91 -6.20
C LYS A 37 3.58 -0.58 -6.18
N LYS A 38 2.30 -0.98 -6.23
CA LYS A 38 1.87 -2.38 -6.29
C LYS A 38 2.40 -3.07 -7.54
N GLN A 39 2.40 -2.37 -8.68
CA GLN A 39 2.94 -2.90 -9.92
C GLN A 39 4.45 -3.14 -9.82
N GLU A 40 5.21 -2.16 -9.32
CA GLU A 40 6.67 -2.26 -9.15
C GLU A 40 7.12 -3.23 -8.04
N LEU A 41 6.20 -3.61 -7.14
CA LEU A 41 6.44 -4.52 -6.02
C LEU A 41 5.67 -5.84 -6.18
N ALA A 42 5.15 -6.12 -7.39
CA ALA A 42 4.41 -7.35 -7.66
C ALA A 42 5.26 -8.63 -7.47
N ASP A 43 6.59 -8.49 -7.45
CA ASP A 43 7.54 -9.56 -7.14
C ASP A 43 7.61 -9.90 -5.64
N ILE A 44 6.95 -9.13 -4.78
CA ILE A 44 6.89 -9.32 -3.32
C ILE A 44 5.44 -9.63 -2.89
N PRO A 45 4.94 -10.87 -3.12
CA PRO A 45 3.54 -11.22 -2.94
C PRO A 45 3.06 -11.18 -1.48
N GLN A 46 3.96 -11.15 -0.50
CA GLN A 46 3.62 -11.07 0.92
C GLN A 46 3.18 -9.67 1.38
N LEU A 47 3.29 -8.64 0.54
CA LEU A 47 2.87 -7.28 0.91
C LEU A 47 1.35 -7.17 0.97
N VAL A 48 0.84 -6.69 2.10
CA VAL A 48 -0.57 -6.39 2.35
C VAL A 48 -0.77 -4.89 2.29
N TRP A 49 -1.72 -4.44 1.47
CA TRP A 49 -1.93 -3.02 1.18
C TRP A 49 -3.18 -2.49 1.88
N HIS A 50 -2.97 -1.43 2.64
CA HIS A 50 -4.00 -0.77 3.44
C HIS A 50 -4.23 0.63 2.88
N PHE A 51 -5.47 0.96 2.54
CA PHE A 51 -5.85 2.32 2.25
C PHE A 51 -6.18 3.05 3.55
N ILE A 52 -5.47 4.15 3.83
CA ILE A 52 -5.61 4.95 5.06
C ILE A 52 -5.86 6.44 4.77
N GLY A 53 -6.23 6.74 3.52
CA GLY A 53 -6.53 8.09 3.06
C GLY A 53 -8.02 8.43 3.12
N PRO A 54 -8.40 9.71 2.91
CA PRO A 54 -9.80 10.07 2.73
C PRO A 54 -10.36 9.43 1.46
N ILE A 55 -11.50 8.74 1.59
CA ILE A 55 -12.15 8.06 0.46
C ILE A 55 -13.00 9.07 -0.31
N GLN A 56 -12.71 9.20 -1.61
CA GLN A 56 -13.56 9.93 -2.53
C GLN A 56 -14.54 8.94 -3.18
N SER A 57 -15.83 9.31 -3.27
CA SER A 57 -16.90 8.42 -3.74
C SER A 57 -16.62 7.82 -5.12
N ASN A 58 -16.05 8.58 -6.04
CA ASN A 58 -15.67 8.15 -7.39
C ASN A 58 -14.45 7.20 -7.45
N LYS A 59 -13.74 7.01 -6.33
CA LYS A 59 -12.55 6.12 -6.23
C LYS A 59 -12.81 4.86 -5.41
N THR A 60 -14.00 4.73 -4.82
CA THR A 60 -14.40 3.60 -3.97
C THR A 60 -14.16 2.24 -4.63
N ARG A 61 -14.62 2.08 -5.89
CA ARG A 61 -14.41 0.85 -6.66
C ARG A 61 -12.93 0.52 -6.84
N GLY A 62 -12.13 1.48 -7.29
CA GLY A 62 -10.70 1.27 -7.48
C GLY A 62 -9.99 0.93 -6.19
N ILE A 63 -10.38 1.54 -5.06
CA ILE A 63 -9.85 1.18 -3.74
C ILE A 63 -10.21 -0.27 -3.38
N ALA A 64 -11.47 -0.67 -3.54
CA ALA A 64 -11.92 -2.01 -3.20
C ALA A 64 -11.28 -3.11 -4.08
N GLU A 65 -10.99 -2.83 -5.34
CA GLU A 65 -10.33 -3.78 -6.25
C GLU A 65 -8.81 -3.86 -6.02
N THR A 66 -8.22 -2.82 -5.41
CA THR A 66 -6.76 -2.68 -5.31
C THR A 66 -6.21 -2.94 -3.92
N PHE A 67 -6.97 -2.70 -2.85
CA PHE A 67 -6.48 -2.78 -1.48
C PHE A 67 -7.07 -3.95 -0.71
N ASP A 68 -6.27 -4.52 0.18
CA ASP A 68 -6.67 -5.64 1.05
C ASP A 68 -7.50 -5.12 2.24
N TRP A 69 -7.20 -3.91 2.71
CA TRP A 69 -7.87 -3.27 3.83
C TRP A 69 -8.14 -1.79 3.59
N VAL A 70 -9.20 -1.28 4.23
CA VAL A 70 -9.54 0.14 4.29
C VAL A 70 -9.75 0.52 5.75
N HIS A 71 -9.10 1.61 6.20
CA HIS A 71 -9.17 2.15 7.57
C HIS A 71 -9.91 3.49 7.61
#